data_AF-A0A7S2SEX1-F1
#
_entry.id   AF-A0A7S2SEX1-F1
#
_cell.length_a   1.000
_cell.length_b   1.000
_cell.length_c   1.000
_cell.angle_alpha   90.00
_cell.angle_beta   90.00
_cell.angle_gamma   90.00
#
_symmetry.space_group_name_H-M   'P 1'
#
loop_
_entity.id
_entity.type
_entity.pdbx_description
1 polymer ?
#
loop_
_entity_poly.entity_id
_entity_poly.type
_entity_poly.pdbx_seq_one_letter_code
_entity_poly.pdbx_strand_id
1 'polypeptide(L)'
;IRLIRDYAAICRQKGLVPRKVILTFAPVSRAKTMEFIKWLGVRVPSIAEEAILTAEKPVDASINFLCDALRTILKETLGVGVPFGISCESVSIYKAEIDGVHELFKRLQGILLDSRGSPWKVQWIQVMPPADESENSNKGQNSLIKNELQPYHLL
;
A
#
# COMPACT_ATOMS: atom_id res chain seq x y z
N ILE A 1 -7.52 8.97 14.85
CA ILE A 1 -7.94 7.74 15.57
C ILE A 1 -9.39 7.73 16.04
N ARG A 2 -9.96 8.86 16.48
CA ARG A 2 -11.36 8.96 16.97
C ARG A 2 -12.39 8.22 16.11
N LEU A 3 -12.37 8.41 14.78
CA LEU A 3 -13.29 7.75 13.85
C LEU A 3 -13.39 6.22 14.06
N ILE A 4 -12.25 5.54 14.23
CA ILE A 4 -12.20 4.08 14.41
C ILE A 4 -12.84 3.68 15.75
N ARG A 5 -12.56 4.42 16.82
CA ARG A 5 -13.10 4.15 18.15
C ARG A 5 -14.62 4.35 18.18
N ASP A 6 -15.08 5.44 17.56
CA ASP A 6 -16.51 5.76 17.45
C ASP A 6 -17.23 4.71 16.61
N TYR A 7 -16.65 4.30 15.47
CA TYR A 7 -17.17 3.21 14.65
C TYR A 7 -17.33 1.91 15.45
N ALA A 8 -16.28 1.50 16.18
CA ALA A 8 -16.32 0.31 17.02
C ALA A 8 -17.37 0.40 18.14
N ALA A 9 -17.51 1.57 18.76
CA ALA A 9 -18.50 1.80 19.81
C ALA A 9 -19.94 1.67 19.28
N ILE A 10 -20.22 2.26 18.11
CA ILE A 10 -21.53 2.15 17.45
C ILE A 10 -21.83 0.69 17.08
N CYS A 11 -20.85 -0.04 16.54
CA CYS A 11 -21.01 -1.46 16.26
C CYS A 11 -21.37 -2.25 17.53
N ARG A 12 -20.65 -2.05 18.64
CA ARG A 12 -20.95 -2.69 19.91
C ARG A 12 -22.36 -2.36 20.42
N GLN A 13 -22.76 -1.09 20.38
CA GLN A 13 -24.10 -0.67 20.80
C GLN A 13 -25.21 -1.35 20.00
N LYS A 14 -24.96 -1.64 18.71
CA LYS A 14 -25.91 -2.29 17.81
C LYS A 14 -25.78 -3.82 17.77
N GLY A 15 -24.88 -4.42 18.57
CA GLY A 15 -24.62 -5.86 18.52
C GLY A 15 -23.99 -6.34 17.20
N LEU A 16 -23.30 -5.44 16.49
CA LEU A 16 -22.66 -5.74 15.20
C LEU A 16 -21.16 -5.98 15.38
N VAL A 17 -20.61 -6.89 14.57
CA VAL A 17 -19.15 -7.06 14.43
C VAL A 17 -18.63 -5.98 13.46
N PRO A 18 -17.63 -5.18 13.83
CA PRO A 18 -17.02 -4.20 12.93
C PRO A 18 -16.48 -4.85 11.66
N ARG A 19 -16.73 -4.23 10.51
CA ARG A 19 -16.17 -4.64 9.22
C ARG A 19 -14.77 -4.03 9.05
N LYS A 20 -14.03 -4.61 8.12
CA LYS A 20 -12.66 -4.18 7.80
C LYS A 20 -12.66 -2.76 7.26
N VAL A 21 -11.78 -1.92 7.79
CA VAL A 21 -11.50 -0.58 7.27
C VAL A 21 -10.22 -0.64 6.43
N ILE A 22 -10.29 -0.13 5.20
CA ILE A 22 -9.11 -0.03 4.33
C ILE A 22 -8.50 1.35 4.48
N LEU A 23 -7.22 1.40 4.84
CA LEU A 23 -6.43 2.62 4.95
C LEU A 23 -5.68 2.82 3.63
N THR A 24 -5.92 3.94 2.96
CA THR A 24 -5.24 4.28 1.70
C THR A 24 -4.01 5.13 1.96
N PHE A 25 -2.89 4.78 1.33
CA PHE A 25 -1.62 5.48 1.42
C PHE A 25 -1.12 5.84 0.01
N ALA A 26 -0.54 7.04 -0.15
CA ALA A 26 0.05 7.48 -1.41
C ALA A 26 1.37 8.22 -1.12
N PRO A 27 2.53 7.74 -1.64
CA PRO A 27 3.80 8.41 -1.45
C PRO A 27 3.87 9.66 -2.33
N VAL A 28 4.41 10.74 -1.77
CA VAL A 28 4.43 12.08 -2.36
C VAL A 28 5.79 12.68 -2.05
N SER A 29 6.47 13.19 -3.07
CA SER A 29 7.89 13.53 -2.99
C SER A 29 8.24 14.89 -3.63
N ARG A 30 7.30 15.48 -4.37
CA ARG A 30 7.48 16.76 -5.07
C ARG A 30 6.31 17.71 -4.85
N ALA A 31 6.58 19.01 -4.92
CA ALA A 31 5.59 20.07 -4.69
C ALA A 31 4.33 19.88 -5.55
N LYS A 32 4.47 19.56 -6.84
CA LYS A 32 3.34 19.33 -7.74
C LYS A 32 2.41 18.20 -7.27
N THR A 33 2.96 17.08 -6.79
CA THR A 33 2.13 15.96 -6.28
C THR A 33 1.51 16.34 -4.93
N MET A 34 2.23 17.08 -4.09
CA MET A 34 1.74 17.59 -2.80
C MET A 34 0.56 18.57 -2.96
N GLU A 35 0.64 19.49 -3.93
CA GLU A 35 -0.46 20.39 -4.29
C GLU A 35 -1.66 19.60 -4.79
N PHE A 36 -1.43 18.58 -5.63
CA PHE A 36 -2.50 17.76 -6.19
C PHE A 36 -3.30 17.02 -5.11
N ILE A 37 -2.64 16.34 -4.17
CA ILE A 37 -3.37 15.62 -3.09
C ILE A 37 -4.09 16.59 -2.16
N LYS A 38 -3.54 17.78 -1.92
CA LYS A 38 -4.20 18.83 -1.13
C LYS A 38 -5.45 19.35 -1.83
N TRP A 39 -5.38 19.51 -3.14
CA TRP A 39 -6.54 19.84 -3.97
C TRP A 39 -7.61 18.74 -3.92
N LEU A 40 -7.23 17.46 -3.83
CA LEU A 40 -8.15 16.34 -3.58
C LEU A 40 -8.76 16.35 -2.16
N GLY A 41 -8.37 17.28 -1.30
CA GLY A 41 -8.87 17.41 0.08
C GLY A 41 -8.05 16.65 1.12
N VAL A 42 -6.90 16.08 0.75
CA VAL A 42 -5.98 15.48 1.72
C VAL A 42 -5.31 16.59 2.54
N ARG A 43 -5.44 16.51 3.86
CA ARG A 43 -4.72 17.39 4.77
C ARG A 43 -3.37 16.78 5.14
N VAL A 44 -2.30 17.49 4.80
CA VAL A 44 -0.93 17.11 5.15
C VAL A 44 -0.41 18.09 6.20
N PRO A 45 0.09 17.61 7.36
CA PRO A 45 0.73 18.48 8.34
C PRO A 45 1.93 19.23 7.72
N SER A 46 2.05 20.53 7.97
CA SER A 46 3.13 21.36 7.39
C SER A 46 4.53 20.83 7.69
N ILE A 47 4.75 20.37 8.91
CA ILE A 47 6.03 19.76 9.34
C ILE A 47 6.36 18.52 8.49
N ALA A 48 5.36 17.68 8.19
CA ALA A 48 5.57 16.49 7.38
C ALA A 48 5.86 16.86 5.92
N GLU A 49 5.15 17.83 5.37
CA GLU A 49 5.40 18.34 4.03
C GLU A 49 6.80 18.92 3.89
N GLU A 50 7.22 19.79 4.80
CA GLU A 50 8.56 20.38 4.79
C GLU A 50 9.64 19.30 4.90
N ALA A 51 9.50 18.38 5.85
CA ALA A 51 10.45 17.29 6.04
C ALA A 51 10.58 16.39 4.80
N ILE A 52 9.47 16.14 4.09
CA ILE A 52 9.47 15.34 2.86
C ILE A 52 10.13 16.12 1.71
N LEU A 53 9.70 17.36 1.46
CA LEU A 53 10.11 18.12 0.28
C LEU A 53 11.56 18.62 0.34
N THR A 54 12.13 18.73 1.54
CA THR A 54 13.52 19.17 1.75
C THR A 54 14.51 18.02 1.96
N ALA A 55 14.03 16.77 2.06
CA ALA A 55 14.89 15.61 2.23
C ALA A 55 15.80 15.37 1.02
N GLU A 56 16.98 14.80 1.26
CA GLU A 56 17.88 14.33 0.19
C GLU A 56 17.20 13.25 -0.68
N LYS A 57 16.38 12.39 -0.05
CA LYS A 57 15.58 11.35 -0.71
C LYS A 57 14.08 11.52 -0.38
N PRO A 58 13.37 12.43 -1.06
CA PRO A 58 11.97 12.76 -0.74
C PRO A 58 11.00 11.57 -0.81
N VAL A 59 11.18 10.65 -1.77
CA VAL A 59 10.34 9.45 -1.88
C VAL A 59 10.50 8.56 -0.64
N ASP A 60 11.73 8.28 -0.22
CA ASP A 60 12.01 7.48 0.97
C ASP A 60 11.48 8.15 2.25
N ALA A 61 11.65 9.47 2.37
CA ALA A 61 11.11 10.26 3.47
C ALA A 61 9.59 10.12 3.57
N SER A 62 8.89 10.21 2.42
CA SER A 62 7.44 10.03 2.35
C SER A 62 7.01 8.61 2.75
N ILE A 63 7.71 7.59 2.23
CA ILE A 63 7.43 6.18 2.56
C ILE A 63 7.59 5.95 4.07
N ASN A 64 8.67 6.45 4.66
CA ASN A 64 8.93 6.31 6.09
C ASN A 64 7.85 6.99 6.93
N PHE A 65 7.47 8.22 6.57
CA PHE A 65 6.38 8.94 7.23
C PHE A 65 5.06 8.15 7.20
N LEU A 66 4.70 7.56 6.05
CA LEU A 66 3.48 6.76 5.90
C LEU A 66 3.55 5.43 6.68
N CYS A 67 4.73 4.80 6.76
CA CYS A 67 4.95 3.63 7.60
C CYS A 67 4.75 3.95 9.07
N ASP A 68 5.29 5.07 9.54
CA ASP A 68 5.15 5.53 10.93
C ASP A 68 3.70 5.90 11.25
N ALA A 69 2.98 6.49 10.29
CA ALA A 69 1.55 6.74 10.40
C ALA A 69 0.77 5.43 10.60
N LEU A 70 1.04 4.38 9.81
CA LEU A 70 0.41 3.07 10.00
C LEU A 70 0.74 2.47 11.37
N ARG A 71 2.02 2.49 11.79
CA ARG A 71 2.43 2.00 13.12
C ARG A 71 1.68 2.72 14.25
N THR A 72 1.54 4.03 14.13
CA THR A 72 0.81 4.86 15.08
C THR A 72 -0.67 4.48 15.11
N ILE A 73 -1.30 4.33 13.94
CA ILE A 73 -2.70 3.90 13.85
C ILE A 73 -2.90 2.54 14.51
N LEU A 74 -2.07 1.55 14.20
CA LEU A 74 -2.17 0.20 14.76
C LEU A 74 -1.97 0.21 16.29
N LYS A 75 -0.97 0.94 16.78
CA LYS A 75 -0.71 1.11 18.22
C LYS A 75 -1.90 1.75 18.94
N GLU A 76 -2.41 2.87 18.42
CA GLU A 76 -3.48 3.62 19.06
C GLU A 76 -4.86 2.96 18.94
N THR A 77 -5.01 1.98 18.05
CA THR A 77 -6.25 1.22 17.86
C THR A 77 -6.18 -0.21 18.39
N LEU A 78 -5.09 -0.55 19.09
CA LEU A 78 -4.94 -1.84 19.74
C LEU A 78 -6.12 -2.10 20.70
N GLY A 79 -6.71 -3.30 20.60
CA GLY A 79 -7.87 -3.70 21.41
C GLY A 79 -9.21 -3.09 21.01
N VAL A 80 -9.28 -2.22 19.99
CA VAL A 80 -10.55 -1.61 19.55
C VAL A 80 -11.45 -2.63 18.83
N GLY A 81 -10.87 -3.68 18.24
CA GLY A 81 -11.61 -4.76 17.58
C GLY A 81 -12.02 -4.49 16.13
N VAL A 82 -11.53 -3.40 15.53
CA VAL A 82 -11.75 -3.08 14.10
C VAL A 82 -10.60 -3.67 13.27
N PRO A 83 -10.89 -4.57 12.31
CA PRO A 83 -9.84 -5.09 11.45
C PRO A 83 -9.41 -4.06 10.40
N PHE A 84 -8.12 -4.04 10.07
CA PHE A 84 -7.56 -3.15 9.05
C PHE A 84 -7.10 -3.91 7.81
N GLY A 85 -7.24 -3.25 6.66
CA GLY A 85 -6.50 -3.52 5.44
C GLY A 85 -5.80 -2.25 4.97
N ILE A 86 -4.96 -2.39 3.95
CA ILE A 86 -4.23 -1.28 3.34
C ILE A 86 -4.49 -1.24 1.83
N SER A 87 -4.46 -0.04 1.27
CA SER A 87 -4.40 0.25 -0.16
C SER A 87 -3.24 1.20 -0.41
N CYS A 88 -2.53 1.02 -1.52
CA CYS A 88 -1.46 1.94 -1.94
C CYS A 88 -1.85 2.50 -3.31
N GLU A 89 -1.89 3.83 -3.43
CA GLU A 89 -2.31 4.52 -4.63
C GLU A 89 -1.15 5.28 -5.27
N SER A 90 -1.06 5.18 -6.60
CA SER A 90 -0.17 6.02 -7.40
C SER A 90 -0.97 7.18 -7.97
N VAL A 91 -0.69 8.38 -7.47
CA VAL A 91 -1.42 9.62 -7.80
C VAL A 91 -0.60 10.57 -8.66
N SER A 92 0.51 10.07 -9.22
CA SER A 92 1.50 10.87 -9.93
C SER A 92 2.04 10.13 -11.13
N ILE A 93 2.37 10.91 -12.16
CA ILE A 93 3.08 10.42 -13.35
C ILE A 93 4.60 10.37 -13.16
N TYR A 94 5.11 10.77 -11.99
CA TYR A 94 6.55 10.79 -11.73
C TYR A 94 7.05 9.37 -11.41
N LYS A 95 7.93 8.84 -12.27
CA LYS A 95 8.40 7.45 -12.19
C LYS A 95 8.92 7.04 -10.81
N ALA A 96 9.66 7.91 -10.12
CA ALA A 96 10.17 7.58 -8.78
C ALA A 96 9.06 7.45 -7.72
N GLU A 97 7.97 8.22 -7.83
CA GLU A 97 6.78 8.04 -6.97
C GLU A 97 6.03 6.76 -7.33
N ILE A 98 5.90 6.45 -8.63
CA ILE A 98 5.28 5.20 -9.11
C ILE A 98 6.04 3.98 -8.56
N ASP A 99 7.36 3.97 -8.66
CA ASP A 99 8.21 2.90 -8.11
C ASP A 99 8.13 2.85 -6.58
N GLY A 100 8.09 4.03 -5.95
CA GLY A 100 7.93 4.19 -4.50
C GLY A 100 6.64 3.57 -3.96
N VAL A 101 5.54 3.55 -4.73
CA VAL A 101 4.28 2.90 -4.33
C VAL A 101 4.45 1.39 -4.12
N HIS A 102 5.25 0.73 -4.97
CA HIS A 102 5.50 -0.71 -4.83
C HIS A 102 6.31 -1.03 -3.57
N GLU A 103 7.31 -0.20 -3.27
CA GLU A 103 8.09 -0.32 -2.04
C GLU A 103 7.23 -0.03 -0.80
N LEU A 104 6.42 1.02 -0.86
CA LEU A 104 5.47 1.38 0.18
C LEU A 104 4.52 0.20 0.48
N PHE A 105 3.96 -0.43 -0.55
CA PHE A 105 3.06 -1.57 -0.36
C PHE A 105 3.73 -2.71 0.40
N LYS A 106 4.95 -3.09 0.00
CA LYS A 106 5.70 -4.17 0.68
C LYS A 106 5.94 -3.85 2.15
N ARG A 107 6.35 -2.61 2.47
CA ARG A 107 6.60 -2.18 3.85
C ARG A 107 5.33 -2.16 4.69
N LEU A 108 4.27 -1.52 4.18
CA LEU A 108 3.00 -1.45 4.89
C LEU A 108 2.38 -2.83 5.10
N GLN A 109 2.51 -3.73 4.11
CA GLN A 109 2.05 -5.11 4.23
C GLN A 109 2.77 -5.84 5.35
N GLY A 110 4.11 -5.75 5.40
CA GLY A 110 4.91 -6.32 6.49
C GLY A 110 4.47 -5.79 7.86
N ILE A 111 4.37 -4.46 8.00
CA ILE A 111 3.93 -3.80 9.24
C ILE A 111 2.54 -4.29 9.68
N LEU A 112 1.58 -4.36 8.76
CA LEU A 112 0.23 -4.82 9.07
C LEU A 112 0.23 -6.29 9.49
N LEU A 113 0.98 -7.16 8.80
CA LEU A 113 1.03 -8.58 9.11
C LEU A 113 1.74 -8.84 10.44
N ASP A 114 2.84 -8.15 10.73
CA ASP A 114 3.55 -8.22 12.01
C ASP A 114 2.65 -7.85 13.19
N SER A 115 1.74 -6.89 13.00
CA SER A 115 0.80 -6.47 14.05
C SER A 115 -0.22 -7.54 14.46
N ARG A 116 -0.38 -8.62 13.69
CA ARG A 116 -1.36 -9.69 13.97
C ARG A 116 -0.88 -10.68 15.04
N GLY A 117 0.41 -10.67 15.40
CA GLY A 117 0.98 -11.56 16.41
C GLY A 117 1.05 -13.04 16.03
N SER A 118 0.74 -13.39 14.77
CA SER A 118 0.88 -14.74 14.22
C SER A 118 1.96 -14.75 13.14
N PRO A 119 2.78 -15.81 13.03
CA PRO A 119 3.74 -15.94 11.94
C PRO A 119 3.05 -15.85 10.58
N TRP A 120 3.71 -15.23 9.62
CA TRP A 120 3.19 -15.06 8.27
C TRP A 120 4.30 -15.30 7.24
N LYS A 121 3.90 -15.71 6.03
CA LYS A 121 4.76 -15.83 4.86
C LYS A 121 4.07 -15.14 3.68
N VAL A 122 4.79 -14.25 3.01
CA VAL A 122 4.38 -13.68 1.72
C VAL A 122 5.20 -14.36 0.62
N GLN A 123 4.53 -14.79 -0.44
CA GLN A 123 5.16 -15.36 -1.62
C GLN A 123 4.77 -14.53 -2.83
N TRP A 124 5.73 -13.80 -3.38
CA TRP A 124 5.57 -13.06 -4.62
C TRP A 124 5.90 -13.97 -5.79
N ILE A 125 4.94 -14.18 -6.69
CA ILE A 125 5.10 -15.01 -7.88
C ILE A 125 5.00 -14.07 -9.08
N GLN A 126 6.02 -14.09 -9.94
CA GLN A 126 5.98 -13.40 -11.21
C GLN A 126 5.01 -14.15 -12.13
N VAL A 127 3.86 -13.54 -12.41
CA VAL A 127 2.82 -14.15 -13.25
C VAL A 127 3.11 -13.92 -14.73
N MET A 128 3.75 -12.79 -15.08
CA MET A 128 4.18 -12.46 -16.46
C MET A 128 5.47 -11.62 -16.42
N PRO A 129 6.38 -11.75 -17.41
CA PRO A 129 7.47 -10.79 -17.59
C PRO A 129 6.93 -9.39 -17.90
N PRO A 130 7.68 -8.32 -17.57
CA PRO A 130 7.35 -6.97 -18.02
C PRO A 130 7.13 -6.99 -19.54
N ALA A 131 6.09 -6.30 -20.01
CA ALA A 131 6.00 -5.97 -21.43
C ALA A 131 7.29 -5.22 -21.80
N ASP A 132 8.01 -5.71 -22.81
CA ASP A 132 9.26 -5.18 -23.38
C ASP A 132 10.58 -5.92 -23.07
N GLU A 133 10.54 -7.23 -22.81
CA GLU A 133 11.73 -8.12 -22.93
C GLU A 133 11.52 -9.30 -23.89
N SER A 134 10.70 -9.13 -24.94
CA SER A 134 10.50 -10.18 -25.95
C SER A 134 10.52 -9.67 -27.39
N GLU A 135 11.52 -8.87 -27.77
CA GLU A 135 11.94 -8.71 -29.17
C GLU A 135 13.45 -8.48 -29.27
N ASN A 136 14.26 -9.49 -28.90
CA ASN A 136 15.51 -9.77 -29.61
C ASN A 136 16.19 -11.04 -29.10
N SER A 137 15.83 -12.18 -29.67
CA SER A 137 16.80 -13.24 -30.00
C SER A 137 16.11 -14.31 -30.83
N ASN A 138 16.26 -14.17 -32.15
CA ASN A 138 15.99 -15.23 -33.08
C ASN A 138 17.12 -16.27 -32.94
N LYS A 139 16.86 -17.44 -32.31
CA LYS A 139 17.63 -18.67 -32.50
C LYS A 139 16.84 -19.91 -32.04
N GLY A 140 16.35 -20.66 -33.02
CA GLY A 140 16.54 -22.11 -33.09
C GLY A 140 15.68 -23.03 -32.20
N GLN A 141 14.63 -23.57 -32.81
CA GLN A 141 14.20 -24.99 -32.76
C GLN A 141 13.77 -25.67 -31.44
N ASN A 142 12.49 -26.08 -31.51
CA ASN A 142 11.90 -27.35 -31.09
C ASN A 142 11.60 -27.67 -29.60
N SER A 143 10.30 -27.65 -29.35
CA SER A 143 9.47 -28.81 -28.95
C SER A 143 8.90 -28.83 -27.53
N LEU A 144 7.56 -28.89 -27.51
CA LEU A 144 6.68 -29.63 -26.59
C LEU A 144 6.77 -29.26 -25.10
N ILE A 145 5.82 -28.45 -24.62
CA ILE A 145 4.77 -28.89 -23.69
C ILE A 145 3.49 -28.09 -24.00
N LYS A 146 2.45 -28.76 -24.50
CA LYS A 146 1.07 -28.28 -24.38
C LYS A 146 0.70 -28.43 -22.90
N ASN A 147 0.30 -27.37 -22.22
CA ASN A 147 -0.51 -27.50 -21.01
C ASN A 147 -1.59 -26.42 -20.99
N GLU A 148 -2.77 -26.90 -20.66
CA GLU A 148 -4.10 -26.31 -20.80
C GLU A 148 -4.25 -25.00 -20.01
N LEU A 149 -4.81 -23.98 -20.68
CA LEU A 149 -5.39 -22.82 -20.01
C LEU A 149 -6.74 -23.22 -19.40
N GLN A 150 -6.75 -23.54 -18.12
CA GLN A 150 -8.00 -23.63 -17.35
C GLN A 150 -8.37 -22.21 -16.86
N PRO A 151 -9.57 -21.68 -17.16
CA PRO A 151 -10.00 -20.37 -16.69
C PRO A 151 -10.28 -20.41 -15.18
N TYR A 152 -9.57 -19.57 -14.44
CA TYR A 152 -9.67 -19.46 -12.98
C TYR A 152 -11.11 -19.15 -12.53
N HIS A 153 -11.74 -20.10 -11.82
CA HIS A 153 -12.88 -19.81 -10.97
C HIS A 153 -12.35 -19.16 -9.68
N LEU A 154 -12.78 -17.92 -9.44
CA LEU A 154 -12.59 -17.24 -8.16
C LEU A 154 -13.51 -17.89 -7.11
N LEU A 155 -12.92 -18.37 -6.02
CA LEU A 155 -13.60 -18.68 -4.75
C LEU A 155 -13.47 -17.47 -3.81
#